data_AF-A0A8C6FCX0-F1
#
_entry.id   AF-A0A8C6FCX0-F1
#
_cell.length_a   1.000
_cell.length_b   1.000
_cell.length_c   1.000
_cell.angle_alpha   90.00
_cell.angle_beta   90.00
_cell.angle_gamma   90.00
#
_symmetry.space_group_name_H-M   'P 1'
#
loop_
_entity.id
_entity.type
_entity.pdbx_description
1 polymer ?
#
loop_
_entity_poly.entity_id
_entity_poly.type
_entity_poly.pdbx_seq_one_letter_code
_entity_poly.pdbx_strand_id
1 'polypeptide(L)' 'MKGRIELGDVTSHNIQQLKRLNQVNFPVSYNDKFYKDLGFEIMETEKNYHKRIEPADAHVLQKNLKVPSGQNADVQKTDN' A
#
# COMPACT_ATOMS: atom_id res chain seq x y z
N MET A 1 32.42 -3.23 4.70
CA MET A 1 31.25 -4.08 4.46
C MET A 1 30.00 -3.26 4.79
N LYS A 2 29.13 -2.99 3.82
CA LYS A 2 27.88 -2.25 4.07
C LYS A 2 26.97 -3.13 4.91
N GLY A 3 26.62 -2.68 6.12
CA GLY A 3 25.76 -3.41 7.04
C GLY A 3 24.42 -3.72 6.38
N ARG A 4 23.97 -4.96 6.51
CA ARG A 4 22.62 -5.39 6.11
C ARG A 4 21.62 -4.60 6.95
N ILE A 5 20.81 -3.75 6.32
CA ILE A 5 19.72 -3.05 7.01
C ILE A 5 18.56 -4.03 7.09
N GLU A 6 18.20 -4.44 8.31
CA GLU A 6 17.02 -5.26 8.58
C GLU A 6 15.94 -4.36 9.16
N LEU A 7 14.76 -4.38 8.55
CA LEU A 7 13.59 -3.65 9.02
C LEU A 7 12.83 -4.57 9.98
N GLY A 8 12.69 -4.14 11.23
CA GLY A 8 11.86 -4.82 12.23
C GLY A 8 10.38 -4.43 12.14
N ASP A 9 9.53 -5.12 12.90
CA ASP A 9 8.08 -4.91 12.90
C ASP A 9 7.66 -3.54 13.47
N VAL A 10 6.51 -3.05 13.02
CA VAL A 10 5.87 -1.86 13.57
C VAL A 10 5.20 -2.21 14.89
N THR A 11 5.54 -1.47 15.94
CA THR A 11 5.02 -1.63 17.29
C THR A 11 4.41 -0.31 17.78
N SER A 12 3.60 -0.37 18.83
CA SER A 12 3.03 0.83 19.47
C SER A 12 4.10 1.84 19.91
N HIS A 13 5.30 1.37 20.23
CA HIS A 13 6.43 2.21 20.64
C HIS A 13 7.07 2.99 19.48
N ASN A 14 7.06 2.43 18.26
CA ASN A 14 7.74 3.03 17.11
C ASN A 14 6.81 3.69 16.09
N ILE A 15 5.48 3.53 16.23
CA ILE A 15 4.49 4.02 15.27
C ILE A 15 4.53 5.54 15.04
N GLN A 16 4.87 6.34 16.05
CA GLN A 16 4.98 7.80 15.89
C GLN A 16 6.23 8.19 15.08
N GLN A 17 7.31 7.42 15.20
CA GLN A 17 8.54 7.63 14.43
C GLN A 17 8.32 7.25 12.97
N LEU A 18 7.62 6.14 12.72
CA LEU A 18 7.22 5.73 11.37
C LEU A 18 6.32 6.78 10.70
N LYS A 19 5.33 7.33 11.42
CA LYS A 19 4.47 8.40 10.91
C LYS A 19 5.26 9.66 10.54
N ARG A 20 6.23 10.07 11.38
CA ARG A 20 7.11 11.21 11.07
C ARG A 20 8.03 10.93 9.88
N LEU A 21 8.56 9.71 9.79
CA LEU A 21 9.43 9.28 8.69
C LEU A 21 8.68 9.26 7.36
N ASN A 22 7.46 8.70 7.33
CA ASN A 22 6.61 8.67 6.13
C ASN A 22 6.21 10.09 5.68
N GLN A 23 5.96 11.01 6.62
CA GLN A 23 5.64 12.40 6.30
C GLN A 23 6.80 13.13 5.60
N VAL A 24 8.06 12.79 5.94
CA VAL A 24 9.26 13.43 5.36
C VAL A 24 9.70 12.72 4.08
N ASN A 25 9.54 11.39 3.98
CA ASN A 25 10.04 10.61 2.85
C ASN A 25 9.14 10.62 1.61
N PHE A 26 7.86 10.97 1.74
CA PHE A 26 6.94 10.98 0.61
C PHE A 26 6.40 12.39 0.29
N PRO A 27 7.22 13.33 -0.21
CA PRO A 27 6.76 14.60 -0.76
C PRO A 27 6.37 14.43 -2.24
N VAL A 28 5.56 13.43 -2.57
CA VAL A 28 5.13 13.19 -3.96
C VAL A 28 3.62 13.07 -4.00
N SER A 29 2.96 14.14 -4.43
CA SER A 29 1.55 14.09 -4.85
C SER A 29 1.48 13.43 -6.21
N TYR A 30 1.14 12.15 -6.23
CA TYR A 30 0.73 11.48 -7.46
C TYR A 30 -0.70 11.91 -7.80
N ASN A 31 -0.93 12.25 -9.07
CA ASN A 31 -2.27 12.58 -9.54
C ASN A 31 -3.14 11.32 -9.68
N ASP A 32 -4.46 11.50 -9.71
CA ASP A 32 -5.43 10.40 -9.83
C ASP A 32 -5.17 9.49 -11.03
N LYS A 33 -4.62 10.04 -12.12
CA LYS A 33 -4.32 9.29 -13.34
C LYS A 33 -3.28 8.20 -13.08
N PHE A 34 -2.25 8.49 -12.28
CA PHE A 34 -1.20 7.53 -11.94
C PHE A 34 -1.75 6.28 -11.26
N TYR A 35 -2.64 6.45 -10.28
CA TYR A 35 -3.21 5.33 -9.53
C TYR A 35 -4.21 4.52 -10.36
N LYS A 36 -5.00 5.20 -11.21
CA LYS A 36 -5.87 4.52 -12.18
C LYS A 36 -5.09 3.65 -13.16
N ASP A 37 -3.98 4.15 -13.71
CA ASP A 37 -3.12 3.40 -14.63
C ASP A 37 -2.50 2.14 -13.98
N LEU A 38 -2.30 2.14 -12.66
CA LEU A 38 -1.81 0.99 -11.88
C LEU A 38 -2.91 -0.01 -11.50
N GLY A 39 -4.16 0.25 -11.89
CA GLY A 39 -5.32 -0.58 -11.59
C GLY A 39 -5.87 -0.40 -10.17
N PHE A 40 -5.68 0.78 -9.57
CA PHE A 40 -6.37 1.17 -8.34
C PHE A 40 -7.64 1.94 -8.67
N GLU A 41 -8.66 1.74 -7.84
CA GLU A 41 -9.93 2.45 -7.90
C GLU A 41 -10.05 3.37 -6.68
N ILE A 42 -10.57 4.58 -6.88
CA ILE A 42 -10.90 5.50 -5.77
C ILE A 42 -12.19 5.00 -5.14
N MET A 43 -12.12 4.60 -3.87
CA MET A 43 -13.28 4.10 -3.13
C MET A 43 -14.03 5.25 -2.45
N GLU A 44 -13.30 6.11 -1.76
CA GLU A 44 -13.86 7.24 -1.02
C GLU A 44 -12.86 8.39 -0.90
N THR A 45 -13.34 9.53 -0.42
CA THR A 45 -12.51 10.69 -0.10
C THR A 45 -12.74 11.05 1.35
N GLU A 46 -11.69 10.95 2.15
CA GLU A 46 -11.72 11.34 3.54
C GLU A 46 -11.38 12.83 3.66
N LYS A 47 -12.29 13.59 4.26
CA LYS A 47 -12.10 15.04 4.40
C LYS A 47 -11.19 15.38 5.57
N ASN A 48 -10.34 16.39 5.41
CA ASN A 48 -9.42 16.88 6.44
C ASN A 48 -8.50 15.79 7.04
N TYR A 49 -8.18 14.76 6.26
CA TYR A 49 -7.27 13.69 6.65
C TYR A 49 -5.90 14.26 7.04
N HIS A 50 -5.43 15.25 6.28
CA HIS A 50 -4.18 15.93 6.54
C HIS A 50 -4.37 17.24 7.30
N LYS A 51 -3.93 17.26 8.56
CA LYS A 51 -4.17 18.40 9.48
C LYS A 51 -3.33 19.65 9.22
N ARG A 52 -2.36 19.60 8.30
CA ARG A 52 -1.32 20.64 8.15
C ARG A 52 -0.91 20.94 6.71
N ILE A 53 -1.57 20.34 5.72
CA ILE A 53 -1.27 20.54 4.29
C ILE A 53 -2.57 20.70 3.51
N GLU A 54 -2.53 21.46 2.42
CA GLU A 54 -3.67 21.70 1.52
C GLU A 54 -3.41 21.10 0.13
N PRO A 55 -4.38 20.42 -0.49
CA PRO A 55 -5.71 20.11 0.05
C PRO A 55 -5.64 19.13 1.23
N ALA A 56 -6.46 19.38 2.26
CA ALA A 56 -6.47 18.54 3.47
C ALA A 56 -7.16 17.17 3.25
N ASP A 57 -7.95 17.05 2.18
CA ASP A 57 -8.69 15.84 1.82
C ASP A 57 -7.78 14.78 1.18
N ALA A 58 -8.07 13.50 1.41
CA ALA A 58 -7.30 12.37 0.89
C ALA A 58 -8.20 11.33 0.20
N HIS A 59 -7.74 10.78 -0.93
CA HIS A 59 -8.41 9.67 -1.61
C HIS A 59 -8.00 8.33 -1.04
N VAL A 60 -8.98 7.49 -0.72
CA VAL A 60 -8.77 6.09 -0.34
C VAL A 60 -8.79 5.25 -1.62
N LEU A 61 -7.69 4.54 -1.87
CA LEU A 61 -7.49 3.73 -3.08
C LEU A 61 -7.55 2.25 -2.74
N GLN A 62 -8.30 1.46 -3.52
CA GLN A 62 -8.37 0.00 -3.41
C GLN A 62 -7.95 -0.66 -4.72
N LYS A 63 -7.20 -1.76 -4.62
CA LYS A 63 -6.89 -2.64 -5.74
C LYS A 63 -7.30 -4.05 -5.39
N ASN A 64 -8.31 -4.53 -6.09
CA ASN A 64 -8.75 -5.91 -5.96
C ASN A 64 -7.74 -6.82 -6.66
N LEU A 65 -6.98 -7.58 -5.87
CA LEU A 65 -6.10 -8.61 -6.40
C LEU A 65 -6.98 -9.75 -6.92
N LYS A 66 -7.17 -9.82 -8.23
CA LYS A 66 -7.68 -11.04 -8.84
C LYS A 66 -6.59 -12.09 -8.67
N VAL A 67 -6.84 -13.09 -7.82
CA VAL A 67 -6.08 -14.34 -7.91
C VAL A 67 -6.21 -14.81 -9.36
N PRO A 68 -5.11 -15.09 -10.08
CA PRO A 68 -5.21 -15.67 -11.40
C PRO A 68 -5.94 -17.01 -11.25
N SER A 69 -7.20 -17.03 -11.66
CA SER A 69 -8.02 -18.23 -11.74
C SER A 69 -7.46 -19.11 -12.85
N GLY A 70 -6.41 -19.88 -12.54
CA GLY A 70 -5.77 -20.76 -13.50
C GLY A 70 -4.37 -21.20 -13.07
N GLN A 71 -4.28 -22.06 -12.04
CA GLN A 71 -3.26 -23.11 -11.87
C GLN A 71 -3.59 -23.92 -10.61
N ASN A 72 -4.59 -24.79 -10.73
CA ASN A 72 -4.67 -26.05 -9.97
C ASN A 72 -5.03 -27.13 -10.99
N ALA A 73 -4.12 -27.36 -11.94
CA ALA A 73 -4.11 -28.56 -12.74
C ALA A 73 -2.87 -29.35 -12.30
N ASP A 74 -3.11 -30.60 -11.93
CA ASP A 74 -2.13 -31.66 -11.68
C ASP A 74 -1.69 -31.92 -10.22
N VAL A 75 -2.55 -32.64 -9.49
CA VAL A 75 -2.08 -33.81 -8.74
C VAL A 75 -3.02 -34.97 -9.13
N GLN A 76 -2.68 -35.64 -10.23
CA GLN A 76 -3.05 -37.03 -10.43
C GLN A 76 -2.56 -37.82 -9.20
N LYS A 77 -3.49 -38.43 -8.46
CA LYS A 77 -3.21 -39.66 -7.72
C LYS A 77 -3.99 -40.77 -8.41
N THR A 78 -3.36 -41.31 -9.45
CA THR A 78 -3.50 -42.73 -9.80
C THR A 78 -2.80 -43.54 -8.71
N ASP A 79 -3.51 -44.46 -8.08
CA ASP A 79 -3.21 -45.90 -8.11
C ASP A 79 -3.94 -46.60 -6.96
N ASN A 80 -4.90 -47.42 -7.39
CA ASN A 80 -5.33 -48.73 -6.88
C ASN A 80 -5.29 -49.02 -5.37
#